data_AF-A0A1V4ENX2-F1
#
_entry.id   AF-A0A1V4ENX2-F1
#
_cell.length_a   1.000
_cell.length_b   1.000
_cell.length_c   1.000
_cell.angle_alpha   90.00
_cell.angle_beta   90.00
_cell.angle_gamma   90.00
#
_symmetry.space_group_name_H-M   'P 1'
#
loop_
_entity.id
_entity.type
_entity.pdbx_description
1 polymer ?
#
loop_
_entity_poly.entity_id
_entity_poly.type
_entity_poly.pdbx_seq_one_letter_code
_entity_poly.pdbx_strand_id
1 'polypeptide(L)'
;MATTPGVSRPATAGKSWSPGPAGEVAECLGGGVHLAYAEGPVSGSVTVAAAFTPEAALARARTRAAALDALHEVPASLPASPAARRLTLADFMVEPPADDTPARVPGVGLLSGDEYLLPAEVVQIGGRDGGVEPTTVGVVEEDVSAAVADLLAHDVVIRWWESPRIPLLRISEHLGGLLPPGLLSAARTLGLRIPAFVLPGADFRIGLVGVSGEGTTVAAAAGRTVEIAIGEAFLRAMAARAQPWVTLPATDSLRRLTVWHREADYLAYLERSAVDADPAALDDAVLWESALDWPDIACRRFGHEPVVVGPGTPAGPVKVVCPGAACYRTAPPGFMLPCPVP
;
A
#
# COMPACT_ATOMS: atom_id res chain seq x y z
N MET A 1 -58.16 -23.97 18.48
CA MET A 1 -56.68 -23.92 18.57
C MET A 1 -56.17 -23.16 17.37
N ALA A 2 -55.70 -21.94 17.57
CA ALA A 2 -55.07 -21.12 16.53
C ALA A 2 -53.67 -20.77 17.03
N THR A 3 -52.66 -21.12 16.25
CA THR A 3 -51.25 -20.85 16.55
C THR A 3 -50.90 -19.42 16.11
N THR A 4 -50.52 -18.60 17.08
CA THR A 4 -50.00 -17.24 16.90
C THR A 4 -48.67 -17.28 16.13
N PRO A 5 -48.44 -16.41 15.13
CA PRO A 5 -47.17 -16.35 14.41
C PRO A 5 -46.05 -15.88 15.35
N GLY A 6 -44.89 -16.51 15.21
CA GLY A 6 -43.69 -16.26 15.99
C GLY A 6 -43.23 -14.81 15.91
N VAL A 7 -42.92 -14.29 17.09
CA VAL A 7 -42.37 -12.97 17.37
C VAL A 7 -41.10 -12.74 16.56
N SER A 8 -41.11 -11.67 15.76
CA SER A 8 -39.95 -11.05 15.12
C SER A 8 -38.89 -10.74 16.18
N ARG A 9 -37.70 -11.35 16.06
CA ARG A 9 -36.54 -10.96 16.88
C ARG A 9 -36.08 -9.55 16.47
N PRO A 10 -35.86 -8.63 17.41
CA PRO A 10 -35.36 -7.30 17.11
C PRO A 10 -33.86 -7.36 16.76
N ALA A 11 -33.48 -6.53 15.77
CA ALA A 11 -32.10 -6.20 15.46
C ALA A 11 -31.51 -5.30 16.54
N THR A 12 -31.05 -5.88 17.65
CA THR A 12 -30.30 -5.13 18.68
C THR A 12 -29.24 -6.01 19.32
N ALA A 13 -27.98 -5.79 18.92
CA ALA A 13 -26.76 -5.80 19.72
C ALA A 13 -25.59 -6.06 18.75
N GLY A 14 -25.08 -4.97 18.17
CA GLY A 14 -23.88 -4.99 17.34
C GLY A 14 -22.69 -5.50 18.15
N LYS A 15 -22.36 -6.78 17.99
CA LYS A 15 -20.96 -7.18 17.98
C LYS A 15 -20.44 -6.76 16.61
N SER A 16 -19.48 -5.84 16.58
CA SER A 16 -18.57 -5.73 15.44
C SER A 16 -17.94 -7.11 15.29
N TRP A 17 -18.34 -7.89 14.29
CA TRP A 17 -17.65 -9.13 13.94
C TRP A 17 -16.40 -8.73 13.16
N SER A 18 -15.47 -8.10 13.85
CA SER A 18 -14.08 -8.11 13.44
C SER A 18 -13.58 -9.52 13.77
N PRO A 19 -13.05 -10.28 12.80
CA PRO A 19 -12.36 -11.53 13.06
C PRO A 19 -11.32 -11.32 14.16
N GLY A 20 -11.07 -12.35 14.96
CA GLY A 20 -10.04 -12.27 15.99
C GLY A 20 -8.67 -11.95 15.35
N PRO A 21 -7.80 -11.17 16.02
CA PRO A 21 -6.46 -10.86 15.51
C PRO A 21 -5.55 -12.11 15.31
N ALA A 22 -6.01 -13.28 15.76
CA ALA A 22 -5.32 -14.56 15.64
C ALA A 22 -5.64 -15.29 14.32
N GLY A 23 -5.02 -14.88 13.21
CA GLY A 23 -4.84 -15.72 12.02
C GLY A 23 -6.11 -16.18 11.29
N GLU A 24 -7.23 -15.49 11.49
CA GLU A 24 -8.50 -15.82 10.84
C GLU A 24 -8.55 -15.23 9.42
N VAL A 25 -9.04 -16.04 8.47
CA VAL A 25 -9.40 -15.58 7.13
C VAL A 25 -10.91 -15.38 7.09
N ALA A 26 -11.35 -14.18 6.72
CA ALA A 26 -12.75 -13.85 6.54
C ALA A 26 -13.09 -13.76 5.04
N GLU A 27 -14.17 -14.42 4.64
CA GLU A 27 -14.74 -14.30 3.31
C GLU A 27 -15.61 -13.04 3.20
N CYS A 28 -15.46 -12.32 2.09
CA CYS A 28 -16.21 -11.12 1.77
C CYS A 28 -16.77 -11.20 0.36
N LEU A 29 -17.81 -10.40 0.08
CA LEU A 29 -18.39 -10.25 -1.25
C LEU A 29 -18.80 -11.59 -1.90
N GLY A 30 -19.43 -12.47 -1.12
CA GLY A 30 -19.89 -13.77 -1.62
C GLY A 30 -18.76 -14.79 -1.86
N GLY A 31 -17.62 -14.64 -1.16
CA GLY A 31 -16.47 -15.55 -1.29
C GLY A 31 -15.50 -15.16 -2.41
N GLY A 32 -15.69 -14.02 -3.07
CA GLY A 32 -14.79 -13.54 -4.11
C GLY A 32 -13.55 -12.79 -3.58
N VAL A 33 -13.54 -12.43 -2.30
CA VAL A 33 -12.42 -11.76 -1.63
C VAL A 33 -12.20 -12.36 -0.25
N HIS A 34 -10.95 -12.61 0.09
CA HIS A 34 -10.53 -13.14 1.38
C HIS A 34 -9.69 -12.10 2.10
N LEU A 35 -10.04 -11.78 3.34
CA LEU A 35 -9.29 -10.89 4.22
C LEU A 35 -8.59 -11.73 5.27
N ALA A 36 -7.29 -11.56 5.45
CA ALA A 36 -6.54 -12.25 6.49
C ALA A 36 -5.88 -11.25 7.44
N TYR A 37 -5.85 -11.62 8.72
CA TYR A 37 -5.26 -10.86 9.79
C TYR A 37 -4.00 -11.57 10.30
N ALA A 38 -2.93 -10.82 10.52
CA ALA A 38 -1.74 -11.32 11.16
C ALA A 38 -1.18 -10.27 12.12
N GLU A 39 -0.89 -10.69 13.34
CA GLU A 39 -0.22 -9.88 14.34
C GLU A 39 1.26 -10.24 14.39
N GLY A 40 2.11 -9.21 14.33
CA GLY A 40 3.54 -9.37 14.54
C GLY A 40 3.84 -9.71 16.00
N PRO A 41 4.46 -10.86 16.33
CA PRO A 41 4.76 -11.25 17.70
C PRO A 41 5.66 -10.26 18.47
N VAL A 42 6.43 -9.43 17.76
CA VAL A 42 7.34 -8.47 18.39
C VAL A 42 6.68 -7.10 18.54
N SER A 43 6.17 -6.53 17.45
CA SER A 43 5.63 -5.17 17.47
C SER A 43 4.21 -5.10 18.01
N GLY A 44 3.49 -6.22 18.04
CA GLY A 44 2.04 -6.25 18.27
C GLY A 44 1.24 -5.59 17.14
N SER A 45 1.88 -5.26 16.00
CA SER A 45 1.22 -4.63 14.87
C SER A 45 0.31 -5.63 14.19
N VAL A 46 -0.99 -5.31 14.12
CA VAL A 46 -1.95 -6.11 13.37
C VAL A 46 -2.00 -5.62 11.94
N THR A 47 -1.68 -6.50 11.01
CA THR A 47 -1.78 -6.28 9.57
C THR A 47 -3.01 -6.95 9.01
N VAL A 48 -3.63 -6.32 8.01
CA VAL A 48 -4.67 -6.91 7.19
C VAL A 48 -4.21 -6.95 5.75
N ALA A 49 -4.36 -8.12 5.11
CA ALA A 49 -4.17 -8.28 3.68
C ALA A 49 -5.43 -8.85 3.04
N ALA A 50 -5.64 -8.54 1.76
CA ALA A 50 -6.72 -9.10 0.96
C ALA A 50 -6.15 -9.87 -0.22
N ALA A 51 -6.81 -10.95 -0.62
CA ALA A 51 -6.53 -11.63 -1.88
C ALA A 51 -7.79 -12.31 -2.44
N PHE A 52 -7.70 -12.81 -3.67
CA PHE A 52 -8.76 -13.59 -4.31
C PHE A 52 -8.77 -15.08 -3.89
N THR A 53 -7.78 -15.51 -3.11
CA THR A 53 -7.76 -16.85 -2.47
C THR A 53 -7.42 -16.72 -0.99
N PRO A 54 -7.90 -17.64 -0.13
CA PRO A 54 -7.63 -17.58 1.30
C PRO A 54 -6.14 -17.79 1.63
N GLU A 55 -5.44 -18.66 0.88
CA GLU A 55 -4.02 -18.94 1.09
C GLU A 55 -3.15 -17.72 0.77
N ALA A 56 -3.47 -17.00 -0.32
CA ALA A 56 -2.73 -15.79 -0.70
C ALA A 56 -2.95 -14.68 0.32
N ALA A 57 -4.19 -14.48 0.79
CA ALA A 57 -4.48 -13.45 1.80
C ALA A 57 -3.67 -13.73 3.08
N LEU A 58 -3.68 -14.98 3.55
CA LEU A 58 -2.96 -15.38 4.76
C LEU A 58 -1.45 -15.26 4.60
N ALA A 59 -0.89 -15.66 3.46
CA ALA A 59 0.53 -15.52 3.16
C ALA A 59 0.94 -14.05 3.20
N ARG A 60 0.19 -13.17 2.52
CA ARG A 60 0.45 -11.72 2.48
C ARG A 60 0.42 -11.08 3.85
N ALA A 61 -0.61 -11.37 4.65
CA ALA A 61 -0.73 -10.83 6.01
C ALA A 61 0.46 -11.26 6.88
N ARG A 62 0.83 -12.54 6.85
CA ARG A 62 1.95 -13.06 7.65
C ARG A 62 3.31 -12.49 7.21
N THR A 63 3.57 -12.44 5.91
CA THR A 63 4.80 -11.84 5.37
C THR A 63 4.91 -10.38 5.76
N ARG A 64 3.82 -9.61 5.61
CA ARG A 64 3.78 -8.20 6.00
C ARG A 64 3.99 -8.01 7.50
N ALA A 65 3.35 -8.81 8.35
CA ALA A 65 3.54 -8.75 9.80
C ALA A 65 5.00 -9.06 10.21
N ALA A 66 5.59 -10.12 9.64
CA ALA A 66 6.98 -10.48 9.89
C ALA A 66 7.96 -9.41 9.41
N ALA A 67 7.71 -8.79 8.23
CA ALA A 67 8.50 -7.70 7.71
C ALA A 67 8.43 -6.47 8.60
N LEU A 68 7.24 -6.10 9.09
CA LEU A 68 7.07 -4.98 10.03
C LEU A 68 7.79 -5.24 11.35
N ASP A 69 7.69 -6.45 11.92
CA ASP A 69 8.43 -6.80 13.14
C ASP A 69 9.94 -6.66 12.95
N ALA A 70 10.47 -7.21 11.86
CA ALA A 70 11.89 -7.08 11.54
C ALA A 70 12.31 -5.61 11.37
N LEU A 71 11.41 -4.75 10.87
CA LEU A 71 11.67 -3.31 10.73
C LEU A 71 11.68 -2.55 12.07
N HIS A 72 11.00 -3.06 13.09
CA HIS A 72 11.10 -2.54 14.48
C HIS A 72 12.43 -2.96 15.13
N GLU A 73 12.94 -4.14 14.78
CA GLU A 73 14.14 -4.73 15.41
C GLU A 73 15.45 -4.47 14.67
N VAL A 74 15.45 -3.77 13.53
CA VAL A 74 16.67 -3.61 12.70
C VAL A 74 17.82 -3.04 13.53
N PRO A 75 18.91 -3.81 13.74
CA PRO A 75 20.04 -3.35 14.51
C PRO A 75 20.68 -2.13 13.84
N ALA A 76 20.74 -1.01 14.56
CA ALA A 76 21.29 0.26 14.08
C ALA A 76 22.81 0.24 13.79
N SER A 77 23.47 -0.91 13.95
CA SER A 77 24.91 -1.07 13.85
C SER A 77 25.30 -2.52 13.62
N LEU A 78 25.18 -3.00 12.38
CA LEU A 78 25.98 -4.14 11.93
C LEU A 78 27.36 -3.63 11.47
N PRO A 79 28.45 -4.40 11.64
CA PRO A 79 29.74 -4.02 11.08
C PRO A 79 29.59 -3.91 9.56
N ALA A 80 29.64 -2.69 9.06
CA ALA A 80 29.56 -2.42 7.64
C ALA A 80 30.88 -2.78 6.96
N SER A 81 30.80 -3.31 5.74
CA SER A 81 31.97 -3.38 4.86
C SER A 81 32.53 -1.98 4.63
N PRO A 82 33.86 -1.78 4.66
CA PRO A 82 34.48 -0.51 4.29
C PRO A 82 34.14 -0.05 2.87
N ALA A 83 33.70 -0.96 2.01
CA ALA A 83 33.35 -0.69 0.62
C ALA A 83 31.87 -0.29 0.41
N ALA A 84 31.02 -0.38 1.45
CA ALA A 84 29.59 -0.12 1.29
C ALA A 84 29.31 1.35 0.94
N ARG A 85 28.48 1.58 -0.09
CA ARG A 85 28.09 2.91 -0.55
C ARG A 85 27.15 3.56 0.45
N ARG A 86 27.47 4.77 0.90
CA ARG A 86 26.65 5.51 1.87
C ARG A 86 25.61 6.35 1.15
N LEU A 87 24.34 6.16 1.52
CA LEU A 87 23.26 7.09 1.21
C LEU A 87 22.94 7.96 2.43
N THR A 88 22.50 9.17 2.13
CA THR A 88 22.16 10.25 3.07
C THR A 88 20.70 10.64 2.90
N LEU A 89 20.14 11.42 3.82
CA LEU A 89 18.76 11.91 3.66
C LEU A 89 18.55 12.74 2.38
N ALA A 90 19.60 13.41 1.89
CA ALA A 90 19.55 14.17 0.63
C ALA A 90 19.35 13.29 -0.62
N ASP A 91 19.66 12.00 -0.54
CA ASP A 91 19.39 11.05 -1.63
C ASP A 91 17.91 10.67 -1.69
N PHE A 92 17.15 10.89 -0.61
CA PHE A 92 15.73 10.54 -0.51
C PHE A 92 14.79 11.74 -0.65
N MET A 93 15.27 12.94 -0.31
CA MET A 93 14.42 14.12 -0.12
C MET A 93 15.06 15.38 -0.68
N VAL A 94 14.24 16.27 -1.25
CA VAL A 94 14.72 17.54 -1.84
C VAL A 94 15.20 18.52 -0.76
N GLU A 95 14.47 18.59 0.36
CA GLU A 95 14.79 19.45 1.50
C GLU A 95 14.96 18.58 2.76
N PRO A 96 16.08 17.84 2.87
CA PRO A 96 16.30 16.96 4.00
C PRO A 96 16.56 17.78 5.27
N PRO A 97 16.09 17.31 6.44
CA PRO A 97 16.62 17.80 7.71
C PRO A 97 18.12 17.47 7.83
N ALA A 98 18.78 18.05 8.83
CA ALA A 98 20.17 17.71 9.12
C ALA A 98 20.30 16.19 9.35
N ASP A 99 21.21 15.54 8.61
CA ASP A 99 21.50 14.12 8.75
C ASP A 99 22.41 13.90 9.97
N ASP A 100 21.82 14.12 11.15
CA ASP A 100 22.52 14.06 12.44
C ASP A 100 22.54 12.64 13.02
N THR A 101 21.81 11.70 12.41
CA THR A 101 21.65 10.34 12.91
C THR A 101 22.82 9.46 12.46
N PRO A 102 23.68 8.97 13.37
CA PRO A 102 24.79 8.09 13.00
C PRO A 102 24.33 6.65 12.68
N ALA A 103 23.09 6.29 13.02
CA ALA A 103 22.54 4.97 12.77
C ALA A 103 22.37 4.71 11.27
N ARG A 104 22.89 3.57 10.82
CA ARG A 104 22.82 3.13 9.42
C ARG A 104 22.36 1.69 9.33
N VAL A 105 21.53 1.43 8.34
CA VAL A 105 20.98 0.10 8.07
C VAL A 105 21.59 -0.44 6.78
N PRO A 106 22.16 -1.66 6.78
CA PRO A 106 22.68 -2.26 5.56
C PRO A 106 21.56 -2.64 4.60
N GLY A 107 21.82 -2.46 3.31
CA GLY A 107 20.98 -2.91 2.21
C GLY A 107 21.80 -3.37 1.01
N VAL A 108 21.13 -3.92 0.01
CA VAL A 108 21.75 -4.41 -1.24
C VAL A 108 21.06 -3.79 -2.44
N GLY A 109 21.81 -3.26 -3.39
CA GLY A 109 21.26 -2.72 -4.65
C GLY A 109 20.67 -3.84 -5.49
N LEU A 110 19.43 -3.68 -5.98
CA LEU A 110 18.74 -4.71 -6.76
C LEU A 110 19.33 -4.92 -8.16
N LEU A 111 20.03 -3.92 -8.72
CA LEU A 111 20.60 -4.00 -10.06
C LEU A 111 22.09 -4.31 -10.03
N SER A 112 22.83 -3.66 -9.12
CA SER A 112 24.28 -3.83 -8.99
C SER A 112 24.68 -5.02 -8.12
N GLY A 113 23.86 -5.38 -7.13
CA GLY A 113 24.26 -6.26 -6.03
C GLY A 113 25.21 -5.60 -5.02
N ASP A 114 25.49 -4.30 -5.16
CA ASP A 114 26.41 -3.57 -4.28
C ASP A 114 25.81 -3.40 -2.88
N GLU A 115 26.68 -3.34 -1.86
CA GLU A 115 26.28 -3.06 -0.50
C GLU A 115 26.05 -1.56 -0.27
N TYR A 116 24.94 -1.23 0.39
CA TYR A 116 24.54 0.13 0.73
C TYR A 116 24.38 0.31 2.25
N LEU A 117 24.64 1.53 2.71
CA LEU A 117 24.32 1.99 4.06
C LEU A 117 23.25 3.08 3.99
N LEU A 118 22.07 2.77 4.52
CA LEU A 118 20.87 3.59 4.46
C LEU A 118 20.68 4.36 5.78
N PRO A 119 20.16 5.60 5.75
CA PRO A 119 19.70 6.28 6.95
C PRO A 119 18.62 5.45 7.67
N ALA A 120 18.81 5.20 8.97
CA ALA A 120 17.90 4.34 9.73
C ALA A 120 16.44 4.84 9.71
N GLU A 121 16.24 6.17 9.69
CA GLU A 121 14.93 6.83 9.70
C GLU A 121 14.10 6.57 8.43
N VAL A 122 14.75 6.25 7.30
CA VAL A 122 14.07 5.89 6.06
C VAL A 122 13.56 4.44 6.11
N VAL A 123 14.22 3.61 6.92
CA VAL A 123 13.98 2.16 6.97
C VAL A 123 13.05 1.78 8.11
N GLN A 124 13.39 2.16 9.34
CA GLN A 124 12.75 1.70 10.57
C GLN A 124 11.30 2.20 10.70
N ILE A 125 10.46 1.37 11.32
CA ILE A 125 9.06 1.67 11.62
C ILE A 125 8.97 1.49 13.14
N GLY A 126 8.80 2.58 13.90
CA GLY A 126 8.72 2.51 15.37
C GLY A 126 9.78 3.33 16.13
N GLY A 127 9.56 4.64 16.21
CA GLY A 127 9.96 5.45 17.37
C GLY A 127 11.44 5.80 17.56
N ARG A 128 11.88 6.83 16.83
CA ARG A 128 12.75 7.89 17.37
C ARG A 128 12.21 9.23 16.87
N ASP A 129 12.53 10.32 17.59
CA ASP A 129 12.44 11.67 17.05
C ASP A 129 13.39 11.76 15.84
N GLY A 130 12.90 11.32 14.68
CA GLY A 130 13.59 11.35 13.40
C GLY A 130 13.11 12.55 12.60
N GLY A 131 13.97 13.04 11.72
CA GLY A 131 13.64 14.06 10.75
C GLY A 131 12.75 13.56 9.61
N VAL A 132 12.49 12.26 9.49
CA VAL A 132 11.67 11.65 8.42
C VAL A 132 10.41 11.00 8.98
N GLU A 133 9.26 11.21 8.32
CA GLU A 133 8.01 10.51 8.65
C GLU A 133 8.14 8.99 8.38
N PRO A 134 7.79 8.12 9.34
CA PRO A 134 7.77 6.68 9.11
C PRO A 134 6.82 6.30 7.98
N THR A 135 7.26 5.41 7.09
CA THR A 135 6.46 4.93 5.96
C THR A 135 6.49 3.41 5.86
N THR A 136 5.31 2.84 5.61
CA THR A 136 5.10 1.41 5.33
C THR A 136 5.06 1.10 3.84
N VAL A 137 5.25 2.12 2.98
CA VAL A 137 5.40 1.95 1.53
C VAL A 137 6.71 1.20 1.25
N GLY A 138 6.65 0.22 0.35
CA GLY A 138 7.80 -0.62 0.01
C GLY A 138 8.10 -1.71 1.03
N VAL A 139 7.27 -1.89 2.07
CA VAL A 139 7.32 -3.10 2.93
C VAL A 139 6.94 -4.31 2.08
N VAL A 140 7.73 -5.38 2.20
CA VAL A 140 7.51 -6.61 1.42
C VAL A 140 6.32 -7.37 2.00
N GLU A 141 5.34 -7.67 1.14
CA GLU A 141 4.14 -8.44 1.49
C GLU A 141 3.96 -9.70 0.63
N GLU A 142 4.47 -9.70 -0.60
CA GLU A 142 4.50 -10.85 -1.50
C GLU A 142 5.95 -11.15 -1.88
N ASP A 143 6.55 -10.21 -2.61
CA ASP A 143 7.93 -10.27 -3.03
C ASP A 143 8.53 -8.86 -3.20
N VAL A 144 9.83 -8.82 -3.53
CA VAL A 144 10.59 -7.58 -3.74
C VAL A 144 10.05 -6.77 -4.92
N SER A 145 9.61 -7.42 -5.99
CA SER A 145 9.09 -6.77 -7.19
C SER A 145 7.75 -6.07 -6.92
N ALA A 146 6.86 -6.70 -6.15
CA ALA A 146 5.63 -6.11 -5.67
C ALA A 146 5.88 -4.89 -4.75
N ALA A 147 6.93 -4.93 -3.92
CA ALA A 147 7.33 -3.79 -3.10
C ALA A 147 7.87 -2.62 -3.94
N VAL A 148 8.61 -2.88 -5.03
CA VAL A 148 9.02 -1.85 -5.99
C VAL A 148 7.80 -1.25 -6.71
N ALA A 149 6.88 -2.10 -7.15
CA ALA A 149 5.63 -1.68 -7.79
C ALA A 149 4.77 -0.81 -6.85
N ASP A 150 4.73 -1.13 -5.57
CA ASP A 150 4.07 -0.33 -4.53
C ASP A 150 4.67 1.08 -4.38
N LEU A 151 5.99 1.18 -4.32
CA LEU A 151 6.71 2.47 -4.29
C LEU A 151 6.42 3.31 -5.54
N LEU A 152 6.42 2.67 -6.71
CA LEU A 152 6.09 3.33 -7.99
C LEU A 152 4.66 3.86 -7.99
N ALA A 153 3.68 3.08 -7.52
CA ALA A 153 2.30 3.50 -7.45
C ALA A 153 2.13 4.75 -6.56
N HIS A 154 2.69 4.72 -5.36
CA HIS A 154 2.62 5.86 -4.44
C HIS A 154 3.32 7.09 -5.00
N ASP A 155 4.52 6.95 -5.57
CA ASP A 155 5.24 8.09 -6.15
C ASP A 155 4.47 8.73 -7.32
N VAL A 156 3.94 7.91 -8.24
CA VAL A 156 3.15 8.42 -9.38
C VAL A 156 1.93 9.17 -8.89
N VAL A 157 1.19 8.61 -7.92
CA VAL A 157 -0.03 9.22 -7.38
C VAL A 157 0.28 10.52 -6.65
N ILE A 158 1.31 10.56 -5.78
CA ILE A 158 1.71 11.77 -5.05
C ILE A 158 2.06 12.89 -6.03
N ARG A 159 2.96 12.62 -6.98
CA ARG A 159 3.38 13.65 -7.96
C ARG A 159 2.26 14.06 -8.91
N TRP A 160 1.34 13.16 -9.22
CA TRP A 160 0.16 13.49 -10.00
C TRP A 160 -0.79 14.43 -9.23
N TRP A 161 -1.00 14.20 -7.93
CA TRP A 161 -1.79 15.10 -7.10
C TRP A 161 -1.17 16.50 -7.00
N GLU A 162 0.16 16.58 -6.89
CA GLU A 162 0.89 17.86 -6.90
C GLU A 162 0.78 18.60 -8.25
N SER A 163 0.78 17.86 -9.36
CA SER A 163 0.66 18.44 -10.71
C SER A 163 -0.08 17.51 -11.68
N PRO A 164 -1.44 17.58 -11.75
CA PRO A 164 -2.27 16.64 -12.48
C PRO A 164 -2.27 16.93 -13.99
N ARG A 165 -1.13 16.73 -14.65
CA ARG A 165 -0.94 16.98 -16.10
C ARG A 165 -1.32 15.78 -16.96
N ILE A 166 -1.19 14.59 -16.41
CA ILE A 166 -1.56 13.34 -17.08
C ILE A 166 -3.06 13.13 -16.86
N PRO A 167 -3.87 12.86 -17.90
CA PRO A 167 -5.30 12.65 -17.75
C PRO A 167 -5.54 11.40 -16.90
N LEU A 168 -6.42 11.53 -15.91
CA LEU A 168 -6.93 10.40 -15.14
C LEU A 168 -8.03 9.73 -15.94
N LEU A 169 -7.91 8.42 -16.13
CA LEU A 169 -8.83 7.65 -16.96
C LEU A 169 -9.82 6.90 -16.09
N ARG A 170 -11.11 7.14 -16.26
CA ARG A 170 -12.18 6.42 -15.56
C ARG A 170 -12.53 5.16 -16.32
N ILE A 171 -12.53 4.04 -15.61
CA ILE A 171 -12.79 2.70 -16.16
C ILE A 171 -13.85 1.94 -15.36
N SER A 172 -14.59 2.64 -14.50
CA SER A 172 -15.49 2.03 -13.51
C SER A 172 -16.59 1.16 -14.15
N GLU A 173 -16.99 1.49 -15.38
CA GLU A 173 -17.99 0.72 -16.14
C GLU A 173 -17.45 -0.64 -16.63
N HIS A 174 -16.13 -0.79 -16.72
CA HIS A 174 -15.46 -1.99 -17.23
C HIS A 174 -15.03 -2.97 -16.13
N LEU A 175 -15.26 -2.64 -14.85
CA LEU A 175 -14.83 -3.47 -13.72
C LEU A 175 -15.37 -4.91 -13.78
N GLY A 176 -16.50 -5.14 -14.45
CA GLY A 176 -17.09 -6.48 -14.58
C GLY A 176 -16.24 -7.46 -15.39
N GLY A 177 -15.33 -6.93 -16.23
CA GLY A 177 -14.34 -7.72 -16.97
C GLY A 177 -12.93 -7.69 -16.36
N LEU A 178 -12.70 -6.89 -15.32
CA LEU A 178 -11.37 -6.70 -14.70
C LEU A 178 -11.28 -7.34 -13.30
N LEU A 179 -12.42 -7.64 -12.67
CA LEU A 179 -12.50 -8.26 -11.36
C LEU A 179 -13.19 -9.63 -11.48
N PRO A 180 -12.96 -10.54 -10.52
CA PRO A 180 -13.61 -11.85 -10.52
C PRO A 180 -15.14 -11.77 -10.70
N PRO A 181 -15.74 -12.69 -11.48
CA PRO A 181 -17.17 -12.68 -11.73
C PRO A 181 -18.01 -12.67 -10.45
N GLY A 182 -19.10 -11.90 -10.45
CA GLY A 182 -20.04 -11.82 -9.32
C GLY A 182 -19.63 -10.83 -8.21
N LEU A 183 -18.37 -10.43 -8.14
CA LEU A 183 -17.86 -9.52 -7.10
C LEU A 183 -18.60 -8.18 -7.08
N LEU A 184 -18.76 -7.53 -8.23
CA LEU A 184 -19.48 -6.25 -8.32
C LEU A 184 -20.95 -6.37 -7.92
N SER A 185 -21.59 -7.49 -8.23
CA SER A 185 -22.98 -7.74 -7.84
C SER A 185 -23.10 -7.89 -6.32
N ALA A 186 -22.16 -8.63 -5.70
CA ALA A 186 -22.10 -8.76 -4.25
C ALA A 186 -21.82 -7.41 -3.57
N ALA A 187 -20.88 -6.62 -4.09
CA ALA A 187 -20.56 -5.28 -3.58
C ALA A 187 -21.78 -4.34 -3.64
N ARG A 188 -22.49 -4.30 -4.77
CA ARG A 188 -23.72 -3.51 -4.93
C ARG A 188 -24.82 -3.93 -3.95
N THR A 189 -24.95 -5.24 -3.68
CA THR A 189 -25.93 -5.77 -2.71
C THR A 189 -25.65 -5.28 -1.29
N LEU A 190 -24.38 -5.01 -0.97
CA LEU A 190 -23.95 -4.41 0.29
C LEU A 190 -23.98 -2.87 0.27
N GLY A 191 -24.51 -2.26 -0.80
CA GLY A 191 -24.55 -0.80 -0.96
C GLY A 191 -23.19 -0.16 -1.23
N LEU A 192 -22.17 -0.94 -1.60
CA LEU A 192 -20.84 -0.44 -1.92
C LEU A 192 -20.78 0.07 -3.36
N ARG A 193 -20.08 1.18 -3.58
CA ARG A 193 -19.70 1.68 -4.91
C ARG A 193 -18.20 1.52 -5.09
N ILE A 194 -17.78 1.05 -6.26
CA ILE A 194 -16.36 0.81 -6.57
C ILE A 194 -15.97 1.72 -7.73
N PRO A 195 -15.62 3.00 -7.49
CA PRO A 195 -15.01 3.82 -8.53
C PRO A 195 -13.58 3.32 -8.79
N ALA A 196 -13.20 3.33 -10.07
CA ALA A 196 -11.91 2.85 -10.53
C ALA A 196 -11.36 3.75 -11.64
N PHE A 197 -10.07 4.05 -11.51
CA PHE A 197 -9.32 4.94 -12.37
C PHE A 197 -7.94 4.39 -12.71
N VAL A 198 -7.37 4.86 -13.80
CA VAL A 198 -6.02 4.51 -14.26
C VAL A 198 -5.23 5.78 -14.57
N LEU A 199 -3.99 5.84 -14.09
CA LEU A 199 -2.96 6.72 -14.63
C LEU A 199 -2.05 5.90 -15.56
N PRO A 200 -1.98 6.25 -16.86
CA PRO A 200 -1.13 5.53 -17.79
C PRO A 200 0.36 5.88 -17.60
N GLY A 201 1.22 4.87 -17.59
CA GLY A 201 2.67 4.99 -17.73
C GLY A 201 3.17 4.31 -18.99
N ALA A 202 4.43 4.55 -19.39
CA ALA A 202 5.00 3.88 -20.56
C ALA A 202 5.12 2.36 -20.34
N ASP A 203 5.64 1.95 -19.19
CA ASP A 203 5.96 0.55 -18.87
C ASP A 203 5.05 -0.10 -17.81
N PHE A 204 4.02 0.63 -17.36
CA PHE A 204 3.11 0.23 -16.28
C PHE A 204 1.76 0.96 -16.35
N ARG A 205 0.79 0.46 -15.59
CA ARG A 205 -0.50 1.09 -15.30
C ARG A 205 -0.58 1.30 -13.80
N ILE A 206 -1.01 2.48 -13.36
CA ILE A 206 -1.35 2.72 -11.96
C ILE A 206 -2.85 2.72 -11.82
N GLY A 207 -3.38 1.70 -11.15
CA GLY A 207 -4.79 1.62 -10.79
C GLY A 207 -5.02 2.42 -9.52
N LEU A 208 -6.10 3.19 -9.48
CA LEU A 208 -6.66 3.78 -8.27
C LEU A 208 -8.08 3.27 -8.10
N VAL A 209 -8.37 2.60 -7.00
CA VAL A 209 -9.70 2.03 -6.71
C VAL A 209 -10.20 2.55 -5.38
N GLY A 210 -11.44 3.04 -5.41
CA GLY A 210 -12.19 3.35 -4.20
C GLY A 210 -13.15 2.22 -3.83
N VAL A 211 -13.38 2.03 -2.54
CA VAL A 211 -14.49 1.22 -2.01
C VAL A 211 -15.36 2.12 -1.15
N SER A 212 -16.36 2.71 -1.78
CA SER A 212 -17.21 3.78 -1.23
C SER A 212 -18.46 3.21 -0.54
N GLY A 213 -18.83 3.87 0.56
CA GLY A 213 -19.93 3.54 1.48
C GLY A 213 -19.67 4.19 2.84
N GLU A 214 -20.28 3.68 3.92
CA GLU A 214 -19.74 3.95 5.28
C GLU A 214 -18.31 3.42 5.32
N GLY A 215 -17.31 4.19 5.78
CA GLY A 215 -15.94 3.64 5.75
C GLY A 215 -15.22 3.77 4.39
N THR A 216 -15.52 4.77 3.56
CA THR A 216 -14.92 4.92 2.21
C THR A 216 -13.40 4.84 2.28
N THR A 217 -12.76 4.06 1.40
CA THR A 217 -11.28 3.97 1.29
C THR A 217 -10.83 4.10 -0.16
N VAL A 218 -9.60 4.57 -0.36
CA VAL A 218 -8.94 4.58 -1.68
C VAL A 218 -7.57 3.94 -1.57
N ALA A 219 -7.20 3.10 -2.54
CA ALA A 219 -5.86 2.57 -2.66
C ALA A 219 -5.36 2.62 -4.10
N ALA A 220 -4.04 2.57 -4.24
CA ALA A 220 -3.37 2.51 -5.52
C ALA A 220 -2.46 1.29 -5.63
N ALA A 221 -2.26 0.81 -6.86
CA ALA A 221 -1.31 -0.24 -7.18
C ALA A 221 -0.77 -0.08 -8.59
N ALA A 222 0.45 -0.55 -8.82
CA ALA A 222 1.04 -0.63 -10.14
C ALA A 222 0.88 -2.04 -10.70
N GLY A 223 0.59 -2.14 -11.99
CA GLY A 223 0.52 -3.40 -12.73
C GLY A 223 1.05 -3.23 -14.14
N ARG A 224 1.31 -4.34 -14.82
CA ARG A 224 1.68 -4.32 -16.25
C ARG A 224 0.47 -4.12 -17.14
N THR A 225 -0.66 -4.65 -16.73
CA THR A 225 -1.95 -4.47 -17.39
C THR A 225 -2.89 -3.67 -16.50
N VAL A 226 -3.96 -3.14 -17.10
CA VAL A 226 -5.04 -2.49 -16.34
C VAL A 226 -5.67 -3.49 -15.36
N GLU A 227 -5.89 -4.73 -15.78
CA GLU A 227 -6.45 -5.79 -14.95
C GLU A 227 -5.64 -6.01 -13.66
N ILE A 228 -4.33 -6.19 -13.77
CA ILE A 228 -3.45 -6.41 -12.60
C ILE A 228 -3.47 -5.19 -11.68
N ALA A 229 -3.30 -3.99 -12.25
CA ALA A 229 -3.24 -2.76 -11.46
C ALA A 229 -4.56 -2.50 -10.70
N ILE A 230 -5.69 -2.78 -11.32
CA ILE A 230 -7.02 -2.56 -10.74
C ILE A 230 -7.38 -3.65 -9.75
N GLY A 231 -7.09 -4.92 -10.06
CA GLY A 231 -7.29 -6.03 -9.13
C GLY A 231 -6.51 -5.82 -7.83
N GLU A 232 -5.24 -5.45 -7.94
CA GLU A 232 -4.38 -5.21 -6.79
C GLU A 232 -4.77 -3.95 -6.01
N ALA A 233 -5.09 -2.85 -6.69
CA ALA A 233 -5.59 -1.63 -6.04
C ALA A 233 -6.92 -1.90 -5.30
N PHE A 234 -7.80 -2.71 -5.89
CA PHE A 234 -9.06 -3.11 -5.26
C PHE A 234 -8.82 -3.94 -3.99
N LEU A 235 -7.93 -4.95 -4.04
CA LEU A 235 -7.58 -5.76 -2.87
C LEU A 235 -6.99 -4.89 -1.75
N ARG A 236 -6.09 -3.96 -2.08
CA ARG A 236 -5.53 -3.01 -1.11
C ARG A 236 -6.59 -2.10 -0.51
N ALA A 237 -7.55 -1.61 -1.30
CA ALA A 237 -8.65 -0.80 -0.80
C ALA A 237 -9.55 -1.59 0.16
N MET A 238 -9.79 -2.87 -0.11
CA MET A 238 -10.51 -3.79 0.76
C MET A 238 -9.75 -4.08 2.07
N ALA A 239 -8.44 -4.36 1.99
CA ALA A 239 -7.59 -4.56 3.15
C ALA A 239 -7.54 -3.30 4.04
N ALA A 240 -7.34 -2.13 3.42
CA ALA A 240 -7.40 -0.85 4.10
C ALA A 240 -8.74 -0.69 4.81
N ARG A 241 -9.87 -0.90 4.12
CA ARG A 241 -11.23 -0.80 4.69
C ARG A 241 -11.43 -1.72 5.89
N ALA A 242 -10.86 -2.92 5.86
CA ALA A 242 -11.00 -3.92 6.92
C ALA A 242 -10.07 -3.69 8.13
N GLN A 243 -8.97 -2.96 7.96
CA GLN A 243 -8.00 -2.68 9.02
C GLN A 243 -8.66 -1.98 10.23
N PRO A 244 -8.68 -2.62 11.42
CA PRO A 244 -9.25 -2.02 12.63
C PRO A 244 -8.46 -0.79 13.05
N TRP A 245 -9.13 0.26 13.49
CA TRP A 245 -8.44 1.50 13.87
C TRP A 245 -7.65 1.36 15.16
N VAL A 246 -8.17 0.58 16.11
CA VAL A 246 -7.53 0.35 17.41
C VAL A 246 -6.19 -0.38 17.30
N THR A 247 -5.87 -0.94 16.13
CA THR A 247 -4.63 -1.66 15.88
C THR A 247 -3.61 -0.85 15.07
N LEU A 248 -3.96 0.37 14.64
CA LEU A 248 -3.05 1.29 13.98
C LEU A 248 -2.26 2.09 15.02
N PRO A 249 -0.99 2.45 14.75
CA PRO A 249 -0.28 3.45 15.54
C PRO A 249 -1.11 4.73 15.69
N ALA A 250 -1.00 5.44 16.82
CA ALA A 250 -1.84 6.59 17.12
C ALA A 250 -1.79 7.68 16.02
N THR A 251 -0.61 7.92 15.45
CA THR A 251 -0.42 8.86 14.32
C THR A 251 -1.20 8.41 13.08
N ASP A 252 -1.20 7.12 12.77
CA ASP A 252 -1.88 6.55 11.60
C ASP A 252 -3.39 6.49 11.82
N SER A 253 -3.82 6.22 13.05
CA SER A 253 -5.22 6.35 13.46
C SER A 253 -5.74 7.77 13.27
N LEU A 254 -4.96 8.78 13.66
CA LEU A 254 -5.32 10.19 13.50
C LEU A 254 -5.27 10.64 12.04
N ARG A 255 -4.24 10.23 11.26
CA ARG A 255 -4.20 10.39 9.79
C ARG A 255 -5.49 9.88 9.18
N ARG A 256 -5.80 8.62 9.47
CA ARG A 256 -6.96 7.96 8.92
C ARG A 256 -8.25 8.63 9.35
N LEU A 257 -8.39 9.06 10.60
CA LEU A 257 -9.57 9.82 11.04
C LEU A 257 -9.74 11.14 10.25
N THR A 258 -8.66 11.88 10.02
CA THR A 258 -8.72 13.15 9.25
C THR A 258 -8.97 12.95 7.75
N VAL A 259 -8.40 11.90 7.16
CA VAL A 259 -8.52 11.55 5.73
C VAL A 259 -9.86 10.87 5.45
N TRP A 260 -10.35 10.02 6.36
CA TRP A 260 -11.62 9.28 6.22
C TRP A 260 -12.82 10.19 6.00
N HIS A 261 -12.84 11.35 6.66
CA HIS A 261 -13.89 12.36 6.44
C HIS A 261 -13.83 13.02 5.06
N ARG A 262 -12.70 12.89 4.33
CA ARG A 262 -12.45 13.51 3.02
C ARG A 262 -12.30 12.50 1.89
N GLU A 263 -12.16 11.21 2.14
CA GLU A 263 -12.03 10.19 1.08
C GLU A 263 -13.22 10.19 0.12
N ALA A 264 -14.43 10.48 0.62
CA ALA A 264 -15.59 10.68 -0.24
C ALA A 264 -15.47 11.91 -1.14
N ASP A 265 -14.95 13.04 -0.62
CA ASP A 265 -14.71 14.26 -1.40
C ASP A 265 -13.60 14.07 -2.43
N TYR A 266 -12.54 13.34 -2.07
CA TYR A 266 -11.46 12.97 -2.99
C TYR A 266 -11.98 12.09 -4.11
N LEU A 267 -12.74 11.04 -3.81
CA LEU A 267 -13.38 10.22 -4.85
C LEU A 267 -14.30 11.03 -5.74
N ALA A 268 -15.12 11.91 -5.17
CA ALA A 268 -15.98 12.79 -5.94
C ALA A 268 -15.19 13.75 -6.84
N TYR A 269 -14.03 14.23 -6.38
CA TYR A 269 -13.11 15.02 -7.20
C TYR A 269 -12.52 14.20 -8.35
N LEU A 270 -12.05 12.97 -8.08
CA LEU A 270 -11.53 12.07 -9.12
C LEU A 270 -12.61 11.75 -10.16
N GLU A 271 -13.83 11.43 -9.73
CA GLU A 271 -14.96 11.15 -10.64
C GLU A 271 -15.30 12.34 -11.55
N ARG A 272 -15.20 13.58 -11.04
CA ARG A 272 -15.45 14.80 -11.83
C ARG A 272 -14.28 15.14 -12.77
N SER A 273 -13.07 14.77 -12.40
CA SER A 273 -11.84 15.15 -13.12
C SER A 273 -11.42 14.11 -14.16
N ALA A 274 -11.90 12.87 -14.03
CA ALA A 274 -11.52 11.78 -14.90
C ALA A 274 -12.28 11.77 -16.24
N VAL A 275 -11.63 11.21 -17.26
CA VAL A 275 -12.16 11.00 -18.61
C VAL A 275 -12.42 9.53 -18.83
N ASP A 276 -13.56 9.15 -19.40
CA ASP A 276 -13.87 7.74 -19.68
C ASP A 276 -12.90 7.14 -20.69
N ALA A 277 -12.47 5.90 -20.43
CA ALA A 277 -11.57 5.16 -21.30
C ALA A 277 -11.91 3.67 -21.35
N ASP A 278 -11.66 3.06 -22.51
CA ASP A 278 -11.70 1.61 -22.67
C ASP A 278 -10.36 1.00 -22.22
N PRO A 279 -10.34 0.09 -21.22
CA PRO A 279 -9.13 -0.58 -20.76
C PRO A 279 -8.34 -1.28 -21.88
N ALA A 280 -9.01 -1.88 -22.86
CA ALA A 280 -8.32 -2.64 -23.92
C ALA A 280 -7.40 -1.74 -24.76
N ALA A 281 -7.85 -0.53 -25.07
CA ALA A 281 -7.07 0.47 -25.79
C ALA A 281 -5.83 0.94 -25.01
N LEU A 282 -5.80 0.77 -23.69
CA LEU A 282 -4.65 1.11 -22.87
C LEU A 282 -3.59 0.01 -22.91
N ASP A 283 -3.98 -1.26 -22.91
CA ASP A 283 -3.04 -2.38 -22.87
C ASP A 283 -2.48 -2.74 -24.26
N ASP A 284 -3.25 -2.53 -25.33
CA ASP A 284 -2.84 -2.80 -26.72
C ASP A 284 -1.69 -1.90 -27.23
N ALA A 285 -1.42 -0.77 -26.56
CA ALA A 285 -0.42 0.20 -27.00
C ALA A 285 1.05 -0.19 -26.69
N VAL A 286 1.29 -1.29 -25.98
CA VAL A 286 2.63 -1.68 -25.52
C VAL A 286 2.99 -3.07 -26.07
N LEU A 287 3.86 -3.12 -27.07
CA LEU A 287 4.51 -4.36 -27.49
C LEU A 287 5.62 -4.68 -26.48
N TRP A 288 5.31 -5.55 -25.52
CA TRP A 288 6.16 -5.90 -24.36
C TRP A 288 7.39 -6.76 -24.69
N GLU A 289 7.86 -6.79 -25.95
CA GLU A 289 8.98 -7.64 -26.38
C GLU A 289 10.33 -7.26 -25.71
N SER A 290 10.38 -6.12 -25.00
CA SER A 290 11.50 -5.71 -24.14
C SER A 290 11.04 -5.08 -22.81
N ALA A 291 10.03 -5.67 -22.17
CA ALA A 291 9.52 -5.17 -20.89
C ALA A 291 10.65 -5.10 -19.84
N LEU A 292 11.00 -3.88 -19.44
CA LEU A 292 11.95 -3.64 -18.34
C LEU A 292 11.41 -4.26 -17.07
N ASP A 293 12.28 -4.84 -16.23
CA ASP A 293 11.85 -5.31 -14.92
C ASP A 293 11.52 -4.12 -14.00
N TRP A 294 10.76 -4.37 -12.92
CA TRP A 294 10.37 -3.32 -11.97
C TRP A 294 11.56 -2.54 -11.40
N PRO A 295 12.69 -3.17 -11.02
CA PRO A 295 13.87 -2.44 -10.55
C PRO A 295 14.45 -1.50 -11.61
N ASP A 296 14.45 -1.88 -12.88
CA ASP A 296 14.90 -1.02 -13.99
C ASP A 296 14.01 0.20 -14.17
N ILE A 297 12.68 0.00 -14.10
CA ILE A 297 11.69 1.08 -14.19
C ILE A 297 11.89 2.07 -13.04
N ALA A 298 12.02 1.55 -11.82
CA ALA A 298 12.27 2.36 -10.64
C ALA A 298 13.60 3.12 -10.75
N CYS A 299 14.67 2.46 -11.18
CA CYS A 299 15.97 3.10 -11.38
C CYS A 299 15.90 4.29 -12.35
N ARG A 300 15.25 4.09 -13.51
CA ARG A 300 15.05 5.17 -14.50
C ARG A 300 14.19 6.31 -13.96
N ARG A 301 13.15 5.98 -13.19
CA ARG A 301 12.20 6.96 -12.67
C ARG A 301 12.81 7.80 -11.55
N PHE A 302 13.52 7.17 -10.62
CA PHE A 302 14.02 7.82 -9.42
C PHE A 302 15.45 8.35 -9.58
N GLY A 303 16.17 7.92 -10.63
CA GLY A 303 17.56 8.30 -10.86
C GLY A 303 18.56 7.53 -10.01
N HIS A 304 18.10 6.55 -9.24
CA HIS A 304 18.92 5.67 -8.41
C HIS A 304 18.32 4.26 -8.38
N GLU A 305 19.15 3.22 -8.33
CA GLU A 305 18.66 1.86 -8.19
C GLU A 305 17.90 1.66 -6.87
N PRO A 306 16.86 0.79 -6.83
CA PRO A 306 16.23 0.39 -5.59
C PRO A 306 17.18 -0.43 -4.71
N VAL A 307 17.06 -0.26 -3.40
CA VAL A 307 17.87 -0.97 -2.40
C VAL A 307 16.96 -1.83 -1.53
N VAL A 308 17.27 -3.12 -1.42
CA VAL A 308 16.55 -4.07 -0.56
C VAL A 308 17.18 -4.15 0.82
N VAL A 309 16.34 -4.17 1.85
CA VAL A 309 16.70 -4.31 3.26
C VAL A 309 16.35 -5.71 3.74
N GLY A 310 17.22 -6.27 4.57
CA GLY A 310 17.02 -7.57 5.21
C GLY A 310 17.34 -8.84 4.38
N PRO A 311 18.01 -8.82 3.21
CA PRO A 311 18.17 -10.04 2.41
C PRO A 311 18.92 -11.18 3.13
N GLY A 312 19.71 -10.86 4.17
CA GLY A 312 20.40 -11.83 5.03
C GLY A 312 19.76 -12.07 6.40
N THR A 313 18.54 -11.58 6.64
CA THR A 313 17.83 -11.80 7.91
C THR A 313 17.04 -13.11 7.86
N PRO A 314 16.71 -13.72 9.02
CA PRO A 314 15.82 -14.89 9.05
C PRO A 314 14.44 -14.65 8.43
N ALA A 315 14.00 -13.39 8.39
CA ALA A 315 12.75 -12.97 7.78
C ALA A 315 12.84 -12.81 6.24
N GLY A 316 14.06 -12.85 5.66
CA GLY A 316 14.29 -12.52 4.26
C GLY A 316 14.18 -11.02 3.97
N PRO A 317 14.04 -10.61 2.69
CA PRO A 317 13.78 -9.22 2.33
C PRO A 317 12.55 -8.65 3.03
N VAL A 318 12.69 -7.52 3.73
CA VAL A 318 11.61 -6.92 4.54
C VAL A 318 11.10 -5.59 4.01
N LYS A 319 11.96 -4.84 3.30
CA LYS A 319 11.60 -3.54 2.73
C LYS A 319 12.46 -3.24 1.52
N VAL A 320 11.89 -2.56 0.54
CA VAL A 320 12.61 -1.89 -0.53
C VAL A 320 12.56 -0.40 -0.27
N VAL A 321 13.65 0.29 -0.55
CA VAL A 321 13.72 1.75 -0.56
C VAL A 321 14.19 2.24 -1.92
N CYS A 322 13.62 3.35 -2.39
CA CYS A 322 13.95 3.95 -3.69
C CYS A 322 14.39 5.39 -3.48
N PRO A 323 15.69 5.71 -3.46
CA PRO A 323 16.16 7.09 -3.31
C PRO A 323 15.51 8.00 -4.36
N GLY A 324 14.90 9.10 -3.94
CA GLY A 324 14.15 10.02 -4.80
C GLY A 324 12.63 9.76 -4.93
N ALA A 325 12.08 8.71 -4.31
CA ALA A 325 10.63 8.49 -4.30
C ALA A 325 9.89 9.53 -3.44
N ALA A 326 8.73 10.00 -3.89
CA ALA A 326 7.97 11.07 -3.24
C ALA A 326 7.30 10.67 -1.90
N CYS A 327 7.45 9.41 -1.47
CA CYS A 327 6.89 8.93 -0.20
C CYS A 327 7.72 9.36 1.03
N TYR A 328 8.94 9.87 0.86
CA TYR A 328 9.78 10.32 1.97
C TYR A 328 9.54 11.81 2.26
N ARG A 329 9.18 12.14 3.50
CA ARG A 329 8.77 13.48 3.92
C ARG A 329 9.42 13.87 5.23
N THR A 330 9.70 15.17 5.38
CA THR A 330 10.26 15.71 6.61
C THR A 330 9.20 15.66 7.70
N ALA A 331 9.54 15.10 8.86
CA ALA A 331 8.67 15.11 10.02
C ALA A 331 8.51 16.57 10.51
N PRO A 332 7.29 17.11 10.61
CA PRO A 332 7.09 18.49 11.05
C PRO A 332 7.52 18.68 12.52
N PRO A 333 8.25 19.77 12.86
CA PRO A 333 8.69 20.02 14.22
C PRO A 333 7.50 20.26 15.16
N GLY A 334 7.42 19.48 16.25
CA GLY A 334 6.43 19.68 17.32
C GLY A 334 5.02 19.15 17.07
N PHE A 335 4.75 18.36 16.02
CA PHE A 335 3.45 17.73 15.80
C PHE A 335 3.52 16.26 15.37
N MET A 336 2.86 15.39 16.16
CA MET A 336 2.43 14.03 15.80
C MET A 336 1.17 14.03 14.90
N LEU A 337 0.95 15.05 14.08
CA LEU A 337 -0.18 15.09 13.16
C LEU A 337 0.31 15.54 11.78
N PRO A 338 0.39 14.63 10.82
CA PRO A 338 0.75 14.98 9.45
C PRO A 338 -0.40 15.72 8.76
N CYS A 339 -0.01 16.49 7.75
CA CYS A 339 -0.93 17.11 6.81
C CYS A 339 -1.82 16.05 6.14
N PRO A 340 -3.15 16.24 6.06
CA PRO A 340 -4.10 15.31 5.44
C PRO A 340 -4.11 15.36 3.90
N VAL A 341 -3.05 15.88 3.29
CA VAL A 341 -2.96 16.11 1.85
C VAL A 341 -1.69 15.43 1.34
N PRO A 342 -1.75 14.68 0.22
CA PRO A 342 -0.53 14.26 -0.47
C PRO A 342 0.34 15.48 -0.76
#